data_AF-A0A958G525-F1
#
_entry.id   AF-A0A958G525-F1
#
_cell.length_a   1.000
_cell.length_b   1.000
_cell.length_c   1.000
_cell.angle_alpha   90.00
_cell.angle_beta   90.00
_cell.angle_gamma   90.00
#
_symmetry.space_group_name_H-M   'P 1'
#
loop_
_entity.id
_entity.type
_entity.pdbx_description
1 polymer ?
#
loop_
_entity_poly.entity_id
_entity_poly.type
_entity_poly.pdbx_seq_one_letter_code
_entity_poly.pdbx_strand_id
1 'polypeptide(L)'
;MNRSNWGDEITVPVHYGSDYKLAREILEKIVNEVTGEYAQTVKVAWQDLVKKYLVEDARVEPMVTMSADENWMTFTLRYVVDFKKRRITKDALFWQVITAFDATKGKVTFASAAQEISLMSSPKLEVKVDQPRSH
;
A
#
# COMPACT_ATOMS: atom_id res chain seq x y z
N MET A 1 -7.86 11.19 30.36
CA MET A 1 -8.15 9.94 29.62
C MET A 1 -7.50 10.10 28.26
N ASN A 2 -6.33 9.49 28.07
CA ASN A 2 -5.45 9.81 26.93
C ASN A 2 -6.09 9.28 25.63
N ARG A 3 -6.05 10.07 24.55
CA ARG A 3 -6.66 9.75 23.24
C ARG A 3 -6.18 8.38 22.81
N SER A 4 -7.03 7.37 22.97
CA SER A 4 -6.61 5.99 22.78
C SER A 4 -6.43 5.74 21.29
N ASN A 5 -5.17 5.63 20.86
CA ASN A 5 -4.82 5.08 19.56
C ASN A 5 -5.23 3.59 19.57
N TRP A 6 -6.47 3.29 19.20
CA TRP A 6 -6.97 1.90 19.12
C TRP A 6 -6.52 1.20 17.83
N GLY A 7 -5.99 1.95 16.87
CA GLY A 7 -5.52 1.43 15.59
C GLY A 7 -4.05 1.73 15.33
N ASP A 8 -3.59 1.18 14.21
CA ASP A 8 -2.28 1.43 13.62
C ASP A 8 -2.45 1.54 12.10
N GLU A 9 -1.40 1.95 11.42
CA GLU A 9 -1.38 2.09 9.97
C GLU A 9 -0.04 1.66 9.36
N ILE A 10 -0.12 1.21 8.11
CA ILE A 10 1.03 1.02 7.24
C ILE A 10 0.80 1.71 5.90
N THR A 11 1.89 2.15 5.28
CA THR A 11 1.90 2.76 3.95
C THR A 11 2.62 1.86 2.96
N VAL A 12 2.02 1.69 1.78
CA VAL A 12 2.54 0.88 0.68
C VAL A 12 2.69 1.76 -0.56
N PRO A 13 3.93 2.14 -0.94
CA PRO A 13 4.16 2.93 -2.14
C PRO A 13 4.11 2.05 -3.39
N VAL A 14 3.39 2.47 -4.43
CA VAL A 14 3.10 1.71 -5.64
C VAL A 14 3.42 2.56 -6.88
N HIS A 15 4.18 1.99 -7.80
CA HIS A 15 4.61 2.68 -9.02
C HIS A 15 3.43 3.01 -9.94
N TYR A 16 3.46 4.15 -10.64
CA TYR A 16 2.39 4.56 -11.56
C TYR A 16 2.14 3.61 -12.73
N GLY A 17 3.14 2.82 -13.12
CA GLY A 17 2.98 1.75 -14.11
C GLY A 17 2.18 0.53 -13.64
N SER A 18 1.78 0.49 -12.36
CA SER A 18 1.02 -0.62 -11.78
C SER A 18 -0.48 -0.53 -12.05
N ASP A 19 -1.16 -1.67 -12.02
CA ASP A 19 -2.61 -1.75 -11.91
C ASP A 19 -3.05 -1.36 -10.49
N TYR A 20 -3.38 -0.07 -10.30
CA TYR A 20 -3.79 0.48 -9.01
C TYR A 20 -5.11 -0.08 -8.47
N LYS A 21 -6.00 -0.58 -9.35
CA LYS A 21 -7.24 -1.23 -8.92
C LYS A 21 -6.93 -2.59 -8.31
N LEU A 22 -6.12 -3.39 -9.00
CA LEU A 22 -5.63 -4.66 -8.49
C LEU A 22 -4.83 -4.48 -7.20
N ALA A 23 -3.97 -3.46 -7.12
CA ALA A 23 -3.23 -3.14 -5.90
C ALA A 23 -4.18 -2.87 -4.73
N ARG A 24 -5.21 -2.04 -4.92
CA ARG A 24 -6.23 -1.78 -3.89
C ARG A 24 -6.96 -3.05 -3.47
N GLU A 25 -7.42 -3.86 -4.41
CA GLU A 25 -8.14 -5.11 -4.12
C GLU A 25 -7.30 -6.09 -3.29
N ILE A 26 -6.02 -6.24 -3.64
CA ILE A 26 -5.07 -7.09 -2.89
C ILE A 26 -4.91 -6.56 -1.46
N LEU A 27 -4.69 -5.25 -1.30
CA LEU A 27 -4.46 -4.63 0.01
C LEU A 27 -5.71 -4.68 0.90
N GLU A 28 -6.90 -4.45 0.33
CA GLU A 28 -8.18 -4.58 1.02
C GLU A 28 -8.41 -6.01 1.49
N LYS A 29 -8.09 -7.00 0.65
CA LYS A 29 -8.19 -8.41 1.04
C LYS A 29 -7.25 -8.74 2.20
N ILE A 30 -5.96 -8.40 2.08
CA ILE A 30 -4.94 -8.73 3.10
C ILE A 30 -5.26 -8.08 4.44
N VAL A 31 -5.63 -6.79 4.46
CA VAL A 31 -5.91 -6.12 5.73
C VAL A 31 -7.14 -6.72 6.42
N ASN A 32 -8.16 -7.12 5.65
CA ASN A 32 -9.33 -7.81 6.17
C ASN A 32 -9.00 -9.23 6.68
N GLU A 33 -8.15 -9.98 5.98
CA GLU A 33 -7.75 -11.33 6.40
C GLU A 33 -6.90 -11.30 7.69
N VAL A 34 -5.96 -10.35 7.80
CA VAL A 34 -5.04 -10.27 8.95
C VAL A 34 -5.71 -9.67 10.19
N THR A 35 -6.63 -8.73 10.01
CA THR A 35 -7.16 -7.94 11.15
C THR A 35 -8.67 -8.10 11.35
N GLY A 36 -9.38 -8.73 10.42
CA GLY A 36 -10.84 -8.85 10.44
C GLY A 36 -11.38 -9.57 11.67
N GLU A 37 -10.74 -10.64 12.14
CA GLU A 37 -11.18 -11.38 13.33
C GLU A 37 -11.09 -10.52 14.62
N TYR A 38 -9.99 -9.77 14.77
CA TYR A 38 -9.86 -8.83 15.88
C TYR A 38 -10.83 -7.65 15.72
N ALA A 39 -11.02 -7.12 14.52
CA ALA A 39 -11.98 -6.06 14.24
C ALA A 39 -13.42 -6.49 14.58
N GLN A 40 -13.82 -7.72 14.29
CA GLN A 40 -15.14 -8.25 14.68
C GLN A 40 -15.29 -8.37 16.19
N THR A 41 -14.25 -8.86 16.88
CA THR A 41 -14.25 -8.96 18.35
C THR A 41 -14.37 -7.59 19.01
N VAL A 42 -13.61 -6.60 18.50
CA VAL A 42 -13.70 -5.21 18.97
C VAL A 42 -15.04 -4.59 18.60
N LYS A 43 -15.61 -4.86 17.42
CA LYS A 43 -16.92 -4.32 17.01
C LYS A 43 -18.04 -4.75 17.96
N VAL A 44 -18.06 -6.01 18.37
CA VAL A 44 -19.03 -6.52 19.37
C VAL A 44 -18.85 -5.83 20.72
N ALA A 45 -17.61 -5.78 21.24
CA ALA A 45 -17.32 -5.10 22.50
C ALA A 45 -17.59 -3.58 22.44
N TRP A 46 -17.36 -2.96 21.28
CA TRP A 46 -17.56 -1.54 21.03
C TRP A 46 -19.05 -1.19 20.94
N GLN A 47 -19.88 -2.03 20.31
CA GLN A 47 -21.33 -1.82 20.27
C GLN A 47 -21.96 -1.79 21.67
N ASP A 48 -21.47 -2.63 22.59
CA ASP A 48 -21.91 -2.63 23.99
C ASP A 48 -21.45 -1.36 24.74
N LEU A 49 -20.25 -0.87 24.44
CA LEU A 49 -19.71 0.36 25.03
C LEU A 49 -20.36 1.63 24.45
N VAL A 50 -20.59 1.70 23.14
CA VAL A 50 -21.29 2.80 22.45
C VAL A 50 -22.72 2.93 22.98
N LYS A 51 -23.44 1.80 23.14
CA LYS A 51 -24.77 1.80 23.76
C LYS A 51 -24.77 2.30 25.19
N LYS A 52 -23.71 2.01 25.96
CA LYS A 52 -23.63 2.34 27.38
C LYS A 52 -23.08 3.75 27.65
N TYR A 53 -22.31 4.31 26.74
CA TYR A 53 -21.54 5.55 26.97
C TYR A 53 -21.69 6.63 25.89
N LEU A 54 -22.56 6.47 24.87
CA LEU A 54 -22.84 7.48 23.83
C LEU A 54 -21.55 8.02 23.14
N VAL A 55 -20.58 7.14 22.92
CA VAL A 55 -19.29 7.49 22.31
C VAL A 55 -19.46 7.56 20.79
N GLU A 56 -18.72 8.47 20.13
CA GLU A 56 -18.66 8.56 18.67
C GLU A 56 -18.40 7.20 18.02
N ASP A 57 -19.09 6.93 16.91
CA ASP A 57 -19.00 5.69 16.14
C ASP A 57 -17.62 5.60 15.47
N ALA A 58 -16.61 5.20 16.24
CA ALA A 58 -15.27 5.01 15.74
C ALA A 58 -15.31 3.89 14.69
N ARG A 59 -15.01 4.23 13.43
CA ARG A 59 -14.86 3.21 12.37
C ARG A 59 -13.72 2.27 12.73
N VAL A 60 -14.08 1.08 13.22
CA VAL A 60 -13.15 0.01 13.61
C VAL A 60 -12.82 -0.93 12.45
N GLU A 61 -13.53 -0.80 11.33
CA GLU A 61 -13.34 -1.61 10.14
C GLU A 61 -12.03 -1.24 9.43
N PRO A 62 -11.24 -2.23 8.98
CA PRO A 62 -10.06 -1.97 8.18
C PRO A 62 -10.40 -1.21 6.90
N MET A 63 -9.54 -0.29 6.48
CA MET A 63 -9.76 0.50 5.27
C MET A 63 -8.49 0.82 4.51
N VAL A 64 -8.62 0.96 3.19
CA VAL A 64 -7.53 1.31 2.27
C VAL A 64 -7.82 2.63 1.58
N THR A 65 -6.98 3.63 1.85
CA THR A 65 -7.00 4.93 1.18
C THR A 65 -5.80 5.06 0.24
N MET A 66 -5.88 5.99 -0.71
CA MET A 66 -4.82 6.24 -1.67
C MET A 66 -4.59 7.75 -1.78
N SER A 67 -3.32 8.15 -1.74
CA SER A 67 -2.84 9.47 -2.16
C SER A 67 -1.80 9.29 -3.27
N ALA A 68 -1.45 10.36 -3.96
CA ALA A 68 -0.60 10.32 -5.14
C ALA A 68 0.20 11.62 -5.22
N ASP A 69 1.49 11.54 -5.55
CA ASP A 69 2.38 12.69 -5.77
C ASP A 69 3.12 12.57 -7.12
N GLU A 70 4.18 13.35 -7.35
CA GLU A 70 4.92 13.30 -8.63
C GLU A 70 5.68 11.98 -8.85
N ASN A 71 5.91 11.20 -7.80
CA ASN A 71 6.77 10.02 -7.86
C ASN A 71 5.97 8.71 -7.85
N TRP A 72 4.97 8.57 -6.98
CA TRP A 72 4.20 7.33 -6.86
C TRP A 72 2.82 7.52 -6.20
N MET A 73 2.02 6.46 -6.26
CA MET A 73 0.80 6.32 -5.47
C MET A 73 1.14 5.74 -4.10
N THR A 74 0.61 6.30 -3.02
CA THR A 74 0.76 5.76 -1.67
C THR A 74 -0.57 5.22 -1.19
N PHE A 75 -0.62 3.92 -0.93
CA PHE A 75 -1.76 3.29 -0.28
C PHE A 75 -1.56 3.28 1.25
N THR A 76 -2.55 3.72 2.00
CA THR A 76 -2.55 3.67 3.47
C THR A 76 -3.59 2.69 3.94
N LEU A 77 -3.13 1.64 4.63
CA LEU A 77 -3.95 0.63 5.28
C LEU A 77 -4.11 1.01 6.74
N ARG A 78 -5.34 1.33 7.15
CA ARG A 78 -5.68 1.61 8.55
C ARG A 78 -6.46 0.46 9.13
N TYR A 79 -6.11 0.02 10.32
CA TYR A 79 -6.74 -1.12 10.99
C TYR A 79 -6.68 -0.99 12.51
N VAL A 80 -7.58 -1.70 13.19
CA VAL A 80 -7.64 -1.78 14.65
C VAL A 80 -6.83 -2.97 15.13
N VAL A 81 -6.03 -2.79 16.19
CA VAL A 81 -5.14 -3.84 16.70
C VAL A 81 -4.80 -3.61 18.18
N ASP A 82 -4.64 -4.70 18.93
CA ASP A 82 -4.10 -4.63 20.29
C ASP A 82 -2.69 -4.01 20.27
N PHE A 83 -2.42 -3.05 21.16
CA PHE A 83 -1.14 -2.36 21.24
C PHE A 83 0.05 -3.33 21.40
N LYS A 84 -0.14 -4.47 22.07
CA LYS A 84 0.88 -5.50 22.28
C LYS A 84 1.18 -6.29 20.99
N LYS A 85 0.24 -6.31 20.04
CA LYS A 85 0.32 -7.08 18.79
C LYS A 85 0.69 -6.23 17.57
N ARG A 86 0.81 -4.90 17.70
CA ARG A 86 1.10 -3.98 16.60
C ARG A 86 2.27 -4.41 15.72
N ARG A 87 3.42 -4.74 16.34
CA ARG A 87 4.64 -5.10 15.60
C ARG A 87 4.45 -6.39 14.80
N ILE A 88 3.86 -7.41 15.42
CA ILE A 88 3.61 -8.71 14.78
C ILE A 88 2.58 -8.56 13.66
N THR A 89 1.56 -7.73 13.86
CA THR A 89 0.52 -7.48 12.84
C THR A 89 1.10 -6.71 11.65
N LYS A 90 1.94 -5.70 11.89
CA LYS A 90 2.66 -5.00 10.81
C LYS A 90 3.54 -5.94 10.00
N ASP A 91 4.29 -6.80 10.68
CA ASP A 91 5.15 -7.80 10.04
C ASP A 91 4.33 -8.74 9.13
N ALA A 92 3.22 -9.29 9.67
CA ALA A 92 2.31 -10.15 8.90
C ALA A 92 1.70 -9.43 7.69
N LEU A 93 1.27 -8.18 7.84
CA LEU A 93 0.75 -7.37 6.74
C LEU A 93 1.81 -7.18 5.66
N PHE A 94 2.99 -6.67 6.00
CA PHE A 94 4.04 -6.44 5.01
C PHE A 94 4.46 -7.73 4.30
N TRP A 95 4.62 -8.84 5.03
CA TRP A 95 4.96 -10.13 4.46
C TRP A 95 3.93 -10.56 3.40
N GLN A 96 2.64 -10.46 3.72
CA GLN A 96 1.58 -10.81 2.79
C GLN A 96 1.49 -9.84 1.61
N VAL A 97 1.66 -8.53 1.82
CA VAL A 97 1.66 -7.54 0.73
C VAL A 97 2.80 -7.84 -0.26
N ILE A 98 4.02 -8.05 0.24
CA ILE A 98 5.18 -8.37 -0.60
C ILE A 98 4.91 -9.65 -1.40
N THR A 99 4.49 -10.72 -0.72
CA THR A 99 4.20 -12.01 -1.36
C THR A 99 3.12 -11.89 -2.44
N ALA A 100 2.05 -11.14 -2.15
CA ALA A 100 0.96 -10.95 -3.09
C ALA A 100 1.35 -10.09 -4.30
N PHE A 101 2.15 -9.03 -4.09
CA PHE A 101 2.64 -8.18 -5.16
C PHE A 101 3.60 -8.95 -6.08
N ASP A 102 4.51 -9.75 -5.53
CA ASP A 102 5.40 -10.62 -6.30
C ASP A 102 4.61 -11.63 -7.16
N ALA A 103 3.53 -12.20 -6.60
CA ALA A 103 2.65 -13.12 -7.32
C ALA A 103 1.93 -12.47 -8.52
N THR A 104 1.84 -11.13 -8.58
CA THR A 104 1.26 -10.42 -9.73
C THR A 104 2.16 -10.42 -10.97
N LYS A 105 3.42 -10.87 -10.84
CA LYS A 105 4.41 -10.92 -11.93
C LYS A 105 4.60 -9.56 -12.62
N GLY A 106 4.69 -8.50 -11.81
CA GLY A 106 4.98 -7.14 -12.28
C GLY A 106 3.75 -6.30 -12.68
N LYS A 107 2.52 -6.83 -12.55
CA LYS A 107 1.31 -5.98 -12.71
C LYS A 107 1.18 -4.96 -11.59
N VAL A 108 1.66 -5.30 -10.40
CA VAL A 108 1.76 -4.39 -9.26
C VAL A 108 3.19 -4.41 -8.76
N THR A 109 3.83 -3.24 -8.69
CA THR A 109 5.21 -3.09 -8.24
C THR A 109 5.31 -2.02 -7.17
N PHE A 110 6.15 -2.28 -6.17
CA PHE A 110 6.50 -1.27 -5.19
C PHE A 110 7.24 -0.13 -5.88
N ALA A 111 6.87 1.11 -5.53
CA ALA A 111 7.73 2.23 -5.87
C ALA A 111 8.93 2.23 -4.92
N SER A 112 10.10 2.55 -5.47
CA SER A 112 11.30 2.79 -4.68
C SER A 112 11.93 4.10 -5.18
N ALA A 113 12.53 4.86 -4.28
CA ALA A 113 13.22 6.11 -4.62
C ALA A 113 14.53 5.87 -5.41
N ALA A 114 14.89 4.62 -5.73
CA ALA A 114 15.99 4.36 -6.64
C ALA A 114 15.61 4.95 -8.00
N GLN A 115 16.33 6.01 -8.39
CA GLN A 115 16.09 6.77 -9.61
C GLN A 115 15.86 5.83 -10.78
N GLU A 116 14.62 5.74 -11.27
CA GLU A 116 14.36 5.16 -12.57
C GLU A 116 15.06 6.07 -13.58
N ILE A 117 16.23 5.62 -14.06
CA ILE A 117 16.84 6.20 -15.25
C ILE A 117 15.90 5.83 -16.39
N SER A 118 14.92 6.70 -16.65
CA SER A 118 14.10 6.62 -17.85
C SER A 118 15.05 6.83 -19.02
N LEU A 119 15.51 5.73 -19.62
CA LEU A 119 16.15 5.72 -20.92
C LEU A 119 15.08 6.09 -21.95
N MET A 120 14.64 7.35 -21.95
CA MET A 120 13.87 7.93 -23.03
C MET A 120 14.76 7.90 -24.26
N SER A 121 14.60 6.82 -25.04
CA SER A 121 15.03 6.62 -26.42
C SER A 121 16.21 7.49 -26.83
N SER A 122 17.43 6.98 -26.68
CA SER A 122 18.57 7.56 -27.40
C SER A 122 18.15 7.66 -28.88
N PRO A 123 18.08 8.86 -29.48
CA PRO A 123 17.75 8.95 -30.89
C PRO A 123 18.80 8.14 -31.64
N LYS A 124 18.36 7.23 -32.52
CA LYS A 124 19.26 6.51 -33.42
C LYS A 124 19.98 7.57 -34.25
N LEU A 125 21.22 7.88 -33.87
CA LEU A 125 22.11 8.72 -34.67
C LEU A 125 22.51 7.90 -35.90
N GLU A 126 21.77 8.04 -36.99
CA GLU A 126 22.22 7.56 -38.29
C GLU A 126 23.33 8.48 -38.79
N VAL A 127 24.57 8.06 -38.56
CA VAL A 127 25.75 8.76 -39.09
C VAL A 127 25.97 8.31 -40.53
N LYS A 128 25.62 9.15 -41.51
CA LYS A 128 26.07 8.96 -42.90
C LYS A 128 27.52 9.42 -42.98
N VAL A 129 28.43 8.45 -43.03
CA VAL A 129 29.85 8.71 -43.32
C VAL A 129 29.98 8.91 -44.83
N ASP A 130 30.23 10.15 -45.25
CA ASP A 130 30.61 10.44 -46.64
C ASP A 130 32.09 10.10 -46.80
N GLN A 131 32.40 9.12 -47.65
CA GLN A 131 33.79 8.73 -47.92
C GLN A 131 34.43 9.74 -48.87
N PRO A 132 35.60 10.32 -48.54
CA PRO A 132 36.28 11.22 -49.46
C PRO A 132 36.72 10.45 -50.70
N ARG A 133 36.35 10.98 -51.88
CA ARG A 133 36.83 10.47 -53.18
C ARG A 133 38.35 10.58 -53.23
N SER A 134 39.03 9.43 -53.24
CA SER A 134 40.45 9.37 -53.54
C SER A 134 40.67 9.78 -55.00
N HIS A 135 41.53 10.77 -55.21
CA HIS A 135 42.03 11.17 -56.53
C HIS A 135 43.52 10.91 -56.60
#